data_AF-A0A661QLN5-F1
#
_entry.id   AF-A0A661QLN5-F1
#
_cell.length_a   1.000
_cell.length_b   1.000
_cell.length_c   1.000
_cell.angle_alpha   90.00
_cell.angle_beta   90.00
_cell.angle_gamma   90.00
#
_symmetry.space_group_name_H-M   'P 1'
#
loop_
_entity.id
_entity.type
_entity.pdbx_description
1 polymer ?
#
loop_
_entity_poly.entity_id
_entity_poly.type
_entity_poly.pdbx_seq_one_letter_code
_entity_poly.pdbx_strand_id
1 'polypeptide(L)'
;NLVFCGGIAMAEHMAKSIICGADAVIVDIPLLVALECRLCYQCRNGLPCPAKIDHPIDPEWGSQRIVNLIAAWHNQLIEVMGAMGIREARRLRGEVGRSMWFEDLEMESFGPIFGKRKIAGIK
;
A
#
# COMPACT_ATOMS: atom_id res chain seq x y z
N ASN A 1 13.88 -14.31 5.04
CA ASN A 1 13.23 -13.01 4.82
C ASN A 1 12.29 -13.09 3.64
N LEU A 2 11.02 -12.73 3.85
CA LEU A 2 9.96 -12.66 2.84
C LEU A 2 9.77 -11.20 2.44
N VAL A 3 9.86 -10.90 1.14
CA VAL A 3 9.65 -9.55 0.62
C VAL A 3 8.48 -9.60 -0.34
N PHE A 4 7.45 -8.80 -0.08
CA PHE A 4 6.24 -8.77 -0.91
C PHE A 4 6.30 -7.59 -1.90
N CYS A 5 5.78 -7.80 -3.10
CA CYS A 5 5.71 -6.79 -4.15
C CYS A 5 4.45 -6.97 -5.00
N GLY A 6 4.15 -5.97 -5.83
CA GLY A 6 2.99 -5.97 -6.72
C GLY A 6 1.73 -5.49 -6.00
N GLY A 7 1.14 -4.39 -6.48
CA GLY A 7 -0.10 -3.85 -5.93
C GLY A 7 0.06 -3.10 -4.60
N ILE A 8 1.28 -2.81 -4.14
CA ILE A 8 1.52 -1.96 -2.98
C ILE A 8 1.32 -0.49 -3.38
N ALA A 9 0.09 0.00 -3.28
CA ALA A 9 -0.30 1.33 -3.72
C ALA A 9 -0.49 2.34 -2.57
N MET A 10 -0.74 1.86 -1.36
CA MET A 10 -1.12 2.70 -0.21
C MET A 10 -0.38 2.27 1.07
N ALA A 11 -0.32 3.16 2.05
CA ALA A 11 0.38 2.94 3.31
C ALA A 11 -0.15 1.70 4.06
N GLU A 12 -1.48 1.49 4.09
CA GLU A 12 -2.06 0.34 4.77
C GLU A 12 -1.72 -1.01 4.11
N HIS A 13 -1.35 -1.02 2.81
CA HIS A 13 -0.90 -2.26 2.15
C HIS A 13 0.41 -2.76 2.77
N MET A 14 1.27 -1.84 3.24
CA MET A 14 2.49 -2.20 3.96
C MET A 14 2.16 -2.92 5.28
N ALA A 15 1.28 -2.34 6.10
CA ALA A 15 0.86 -2.96 7.37
C ALA A 15 0.19 -4.32 7.14
N LYS A 16 -0.72 -4.40 6.16
CA LYS A 16 -1.40 -5.66 5.76
C LYS A 16 -0.43 -6.71 5.23
N SER A 17 0.63 -6.32 4.53
CA SER A 17 1.64 -7.26 4.04
C SER A 17 2.48 -7.81 5.18
N ILE A 18 2.93 -6.94 6.09
CA ILE A 18 3.74 -7.33 7.25
C ILE A 18 2.94 -8.26 8.16
N ILE A 19 1.69 -7.92 8.51
CA ILE A 19 0.86 -8.76 9.38
C ILE A 19 0.61 -10.16 8.78
N CYS A 20 0.52 -10.26 7.45
CA CYS A 20 0.43 -11.53 6.73
C CYS A 20 1.76 -12.30 6.60
N GLY A 21 2.85 -11.77 7.17
CA GLY A 21 4.12 -12.49 7.31
C GLY A 21 5.31 -11.91 6.51
N ALA A 22 5.14 -10.81 5.79
CA ALA A 22 6.24 -10.15 5.09
C ALA A 22 7.25 -9.53 6.07
N ASP A 23 8.54 -9.62 5.76
CA ASP A 23 9.62 -8.89 6.44
C ASP A 23 9.79 -7.47 5.87
N ALA A 24 9.46 -7.29 4.59
CA ALA A 24 9.52 -6.00 3.90
C ALA A 24 8.54 -5.96 2.72
N VAL A 25 8.27 -4.75 2.22
CA VAL A 25 7.51 -4.52 0.99
C VAL A 25 8.34 -3.72 0.00
N ILE A 26 8.16 -4.01 -1.30
CA ILE A 26 8.73 -3.21 -2.38
C ILE A 26 7.72 -2.12 -2.76
N VAL A 27 8.21 -0.89 -2.83
CA VAL A 27 7.44 0.29 -3.27
C VAL A 27 7.98 0.71 -4.63
N ASP A 28 7.15 0.67 -5.66
CA ASP A 28 7.52 0.93 -7.05
C ASP A 28 6.75 2.12 -7.63
N ILE A 29 5.50 1.90 -8.06
CA ILE A 29 4.60 2.89 -8.64
C ILE A 29 4.38 4.08 -7.70
N PRO A 30 4.20 3.92 -6.38
CA PRO A 30 4.03 5.06 -5.49
C PRO A 30 5.22 6.04 -5.53
N LEU A 31 6.44 5.56 -5.80
CA LEU A 31 7.61 6.44 -5.95
C LEU A 31 7.49 7.33 -7.18
N LEU A 32 6.96 6.80 -8.29
CA LEU A 32 6.66 7.59 -9.48
C LEU A 32 5.51 8.59 -9.20
N VAL A 33 4.49 8.18 -8.43
CA VAL A 33 3.40 9.06 -8.02
C VAL A 33 3.90 10.19 -7.13
N ALA A 34 4.86 9.93 -6.24
CA ALA A 34 5.53 10.99 -5.47
C ALA A 34 6.14 12.03 -6.40
N LEU A 35 6.71 11.63 -7.55
CA LEU A 35 7.22 12.52 -8.59
C LEU A 35 6.15 13.09 -9.53
N GLU A 36 4.87 13.02 -9.15
CA GLU A 36 3.71 13.53 -9.91
C GLU A 36 3.27 12.67 -11.12
N CYS A 37 3.70 11.41 -11.20
CA CYS A 37 3.16 10.48 -12.17
C CYS A 37 1.64 10.35 -12.02
N ARG A 38 0.91 10.56 -13.13
CA ARG A 38 -0.55 10.47 -13.18
C ARG A 38 -1.07 9.09 -13.59
N LEU A 39 -0.19 8.10 -13.71
CA LEU A 39 -0.53 6.76 -14.22
C LEU A 39 -1.29 6.77 -15.56
N CYS A 40 -0.99 7.76 -16.42
CA CYS A 40 -1.67 7.93 -17.71
C CYS A 40 -1.23 6.93 -18.80
N TYR A 41 -0.23 6.10 -18.52
CA TYR A 41 0.34 5.08 -19.42
C TYR A 41 0.90 5.56 -20.77
N GLN A 42 1.01 6.88 -21.01
CA GLN A 42 1.61 7.43 -22.23
C GLN A 42 3.06 6.97 -22.44
N CYS A 43 3.85 6.90 -21.36
CA CYS A 43 5.22 6.39 -21.40
C CYS A 43 5.33 4.94 -21.88
N ARG A 44 4.29 4.11 -21.69
CA ARG A 44 4.27 2.72 -22.22
C ARG A 44 4.11 2.68 -23.74
N ASN A 45 3.53 3.73 -24.31
CA ASN A 45 3.32 3.88 -25.75
C ASN A 45 4.41 4.75 -26.42
N GLY A 46 5.49 5.09 -25.69
CA GLY A 46 6.54 5.98 -26.18
C GLY A 46 6.11 7.43 -26.37
N LEU A 47 4.98 7.84 -25.77
CA LEU A 47 4.47 9.21 -25.85
C LEU A 47 5.01 10.06 -24.69
N PRO A 48 5.22 11.37 -24.92
CA PRO A 48 5.72 12.29 -23.89
C PRO A 48 4.87 12.28 -22.62
N CYS A 49 5.50 12.33 -21.45
CA CYS A 49 4.75 12.35 -20.19
C CYS A 49 4.11 13.73 -19.94
N PRO A 50 2.80 13.85 -19.69
CA PRO A 50 2.19 15.13 -19.36
C PRO A 50 2.67 15.71 -18.01
N ALA A 51 3.21 14.87 -17.13
CA ALA A 51 3.84 15.29 -15.88
C ALA A 51 5.35 15.61 -16.04
N LYS A 52 5.89 15.46 -17.25
CA LYS A 52 7.30 15.73 -17.59
C LYS A 52 8.34 14.97 -16.76
N ILE A 53 7.96 13.85 -16.13
CA ILE A 53 8.88 12.99 -15.36
C ILE A 53 9.82 12.18 -16.25
N ASP A 54 9.63 12.24 -17.56
CA ASP A 54 10.52 11.73 -18.62
C ASP A 54 11.69 12.68 -18.95
N HIS A 55 11.73 13.87 -18.32
CA HIS A 55 12.83 14.83 -18.42
C HIS A 55 13.70 14.77 -17.15
N PRO A 56 14.91 15.37 -17.18
CA PRO A 56 15.74 15.48 -15.98
C PRO A 56 14.98 16.12 -14.82
N ILE A 57 14.98 15.44 -13.67
CA ILE A 57 14.39 15.92 -12.41
C ILE A 57 15.53 16.45 -11.55
N ASP A 58 15.30 17.59 -10.89
CA ASP A 58 16.21 18.08 -9.85
C ASP A 58 16.32 17.04 -8.72
N PRO A 59 17.52 16.49 -8.44
CA PRO A 59 17.66 15.40 -7.48
C PRO A 59 17.23 15.76 -6.05
N GLU A 60 17.44 17.01 -5.64
CA GLU A 60 17.07 17.47 -4.29
C GLU A 60 15.54 17.51 -4.15
N TRP A 61 14.86 18.11 -5.12
CA TRP A 61 13.40 18.14 -5.17
C TRP A 61 12.80 16.72 -5.25
N GLY A 62 13.32 15.87 -6.13
CA GLY A 62 12.78 14.53 -6.36
C GLY A 62 12.96 13.62 -5.13
N SER A 63 14.15 13.65 -4.53
CA SER A 63 14.45 12.87 -3.32
C SER A 63 13.59 13.32 -2.13
N GLN A 64 13.43 14.64 -1.92
CA GLN A 64 12.61 15.15 -0.83
C GLN A 64 11.14 14.70 -0.95
N ARG A 65 10.61 14.61 -2.17
CA ARG A 65 9.23 14.12 -2.39
C ARG A 65 9.07 12.64 -2.07
N ILE A 66 10.06 11.83 -2.44
CA ILE A 66 10.09 10.41 -2.08
C ILE A 66 10.20 10.24 -0.56
N VAL A 67 11.09 10.99 0.09
CA VAL A 67 11.24 11.00 1.56
C VAL A 67 9.93 11.38 2.23
N ASN A 68 9.25 12.42 1.76
CA ASN A 68 7.96 12.84 2.31
C ASN A 68 6.90 11.74 2.20
N LEU A 69 6.82 11.04 1.05
CA LEU A 69 5.88 9.93 0.87
C LEU A 69 6.17 8.79 1.86
N ILE A 70 7.44 8.35 1.94
CA ILE A 70 7.83 7.23 2.81
C ILE A 70 7.70 7.61 4.29
N ALA A 71 7.97 8.85 4.67
CA ALA A 71 7.74 9.36 6.02
C ALA A 71 6.24 9.35 6.38
N ALA A 72 5.36 9.73 5.46
CA ALA A 72 3.91 9.64 5.66
C ALA A 72 3.45 8.18 5.85
N TRP A 73 3.98 7.25 5.05
CA TRP A 73 3.70 5.81 5.20
C TRP A 73 4.22 5.24 6.52
N HIS A 74 5.40 5.70 6.95
CA HIS A 74 5.98 5.33 8.24
C HIS A 74 5.11 5.80 9.41
N ASN A 75 4.63 7.05 9.37
CA ASN A 75 3.71 7.58 10.39
C ASN A 75 2.43 6.74 10.48
N GLN A 76 1.82 6.40 9.34
CA GLN A 76 0.64 5.53 9.30
C GLN A 76 0.92 4.13 9.85
N LEU A 77 2.08 3.55 9.56
CA LEU A 77 2.45 2.27 10.16
C LEU A 77 2.57 2.36 11.69
N ILE A 78 3.16 3.43 12.21
CA ILE A 78 3.25 3.67 13.66
C ILE A 78 1.86 3.82 14.28
N GLU A 79 0.96 4.56 13.64
CA GLU A 79 -0.42 4.73 14.12
C GLU A 79 -1.15 3.40 14.22
N VAL A 80 -1.10 2.58 13.15
CA VAL A 80 -1.70 1.24 13.14
C VAL A 80 -1.07 0.34 14.20
N MET A 81 0.26 0.28 14.28
CA MET A 81 0.94 -0.53 15.30
C MET A 81 0.61 -0.06 16.72
N GLY A 82 0.56 1.26 16.93
CA GLY A 82 0.19 1.87 18.21
C GLY A 82 -1.21 1.48 18.65
N ALA A 83 -2.19 1.54 17.73
CA ALA A 83 -3.56 1.08 17.99
C ALA A 83 -3.64 -0.41 18.36
N MET A 84 -2.71 -1.23 17.86
CA MET A 84 -2.61 -2.66 18.18
C MET A 84 -1.81 -2.94 19.47
N GLY A 85 -1.20 -1.93 20.09
CA GLY A 85 -0.29 -2.09 21.23
C GLY A 85 1.07 -2.69 20.85
N ILE A 86 1.45 -2.60 19.58
CA ILE A 86 2.71 -3.12 19.04
C ILE A 86 3.71 -1.96 18.94
N ARG A 87 4.88 -2.13 19.56
CA ARG A 87 5.93 -1.09 19.58
C ARG A 87 7.03 -1.33 18.56
N GLU A 88 6.91 -2.39 17.76
CA GLU A 88 7.96 -2.80 16.87
C GLU A 88 7.42 -3.57 15.65
N ALA A 89 7.86 -3.16 14.45
CA ALA A 89 7.39 -3.74 13.19
C ALA A 89 7.62 -5.25 13.09
N ARG A 90 8.74 -5.78 13.62
CA ARG A 90 8.99 -7.24 13.61
C ARG A 90 7.98 -8.04 14.42
N ARG A 91 7.32 -7.42 15.41
CA ARG A 91 6.26 -8.05 16.21
C ARG A 91 4.89 -8.02 15.55
N LEU A 92 4.71 -7.17 14.53
CA LEU A 92 3.50 -7.20 13.69
C LEU A 92 3.50 -8.41 12.76
N ARG A 93 4.69 -8.87 12.37
CA ARG A 93 4.86 -9.95 11.40
C ARG A 93 4.19 -11.24 11.86
N GLY A 94 3.20 -11.70 11.09
CA GLY A 94 2.49 -12.95 11.37
C GLY A 94 1.39 -12.85 12.42
N GLU A 95 1.05 -11.66 12.92
CA GLU A 95 -0.10 -11.42 13.82
C GLU A 95 -1.44 -11.51 13.07
N VAL A 96 -1.62 -12.52 12.22
CA VAL A 96 -2.81 -12.72 11.37
C VAL A 96 -4.12 -12.81 12.15
N GLY A 97 -4.07 -13.18 13.43
CA GLY A 97 -5.24 -13.14 14.32
C GLY A 97 -5.82 -11.74 14.55
N ARG A 98 -5.08 -10.69 14.18
CA ARG A 98 -5.50 -9.28 14.25
C ARG A 98 -5.79 -8.69 12.86
N SER A 99 -5.64 -9.45 11.78
CA SER A 99 -5.99 -8.97 10.44
C SER A 99 -7.50 -9.05 10.21
N MET A 100 -8.03 -8.14 9.40
CA MET A 100 -9.42 -8.15 9.00
C MET A 100 -9.53 -8.68 7.57
N TRP A 101 -10.21 -9.81 7.39
CA TRP A 101 -10.44 -10.43 6.09
C TRP A 101 -11.74 -9.91 5.48
N PHE A 102 -11.74 -9.77 4.15
CA PHE A 102 -12.87 -9.17 3.46
C PHE A 102 -14.15 -9.98 3.67
N GLU A 103 -14.08 -11.30 3.54
CA GLU A 103 -15.23 -12.21 3.65
C GLU A 103 -15.87 -12.16 5.05
N ASP A 104 -15.03 -12.10 6.09
CA ASP A 104 -15.48 -12.00 7.49
C ASP A 104 -16.18 -10.66 7.72
N LEU A 105 -15.54 -9.55 7.33
CA LEU A 105 -16.11 -8.21 7.48
C LEU A 105 -17.42 -8.04 6.71
N GLU A 106 -17.47 -8.59 5.50
CA GLU A 106 -18.65 -8.53 4.66
C GLU A 106 -19.81 -9.29 5.32
N MET A 107 -19.56 -10.51 5.81
CA MET A 107 -20.57 -11.31 6.49
C MET A 107 -21.05 -10.65 7.79
N GLU A 108 -20.14 -10.13 8.61
CA GLU A 108 -20.48 -9.47 9.88
C GLU A 108 -21.26 -8.18 9.67
N SER A 109 -20.88 -7.37 8.68
CA SER A 109 -21.46 -6.04 8.45
C SER A 109 -22.76 -6.09 7.63
N PHE A 110 -22.79 -6.93 6.58
CA PHE A 110 -23.88 -6.92 5.58
C PHE A 110 -24.76 -8.15 5.65
N GLY A 111 -24.27 -9.27 6.20
CA GLY A 111 -25.04 -10.50 6.36
C GLY A 111 -26.37 -10.33 7.11
N PRO A 112 -26.44 -9.54 8.21
CA PRO A 112 -27.70 -9.32 8.92
C PRO A 112 -28.79 -8.62 8.10
N ILE A 113 -28.41 -7.82 7.10
CA ILE A 113 -29.34 -7.01 6.29
C ILE A 113 -29.66 -7.72 4.97
N PHE A 114 -28.64 -8.26 4.30
CA PHE A 114 -28.75 -8.76 2.93
C PHE A 114 -28.65 -10.29 2.83
N GLY A 115 -28.37 -10.99 3.94
CA GLY A 115 -28.14 -12.42 3.96
C GLY A 115 -26.82 -12.82 3.31
N LYS A 116 -26.71 -14.06 2.83
CA LYS A 116 -25.47 -14.58 2.23
C LYS A 116 -25.20 -13.92 0.87
N ARG A 117 -23.94 -13.58 0.62
CA ARG A 117 -23.46 -13.13 -0.69
C ARG A 117 -23.74 -14.19 -1.75
N LYS A 118 -24.33 -13.75 -2.87
CA LYS A 118 -24.73 -14.63 -3.98
C LYS A 118 -23.68 -14.78 -5.08
N ILE A 119 -22.72 -13.84 -5.16
CA ILE A 119 -21.71 -13.78 -6.22
C ILE A 119 -20.34 -13.63 -5.54
N ALA A 120 -19.51 -14.67 -5.56
CA ALA A 120 -18.09 -14.50 -5.24
C ALA A 120 -17.45 -13.55 -6.28
N GLY A 121 -16.60 -12.63 -5.84
CA GLY A 121 -16.08 -11.53 -6.68
C GLY A 121 -15.55 -11.94 -8.06
N ILE A 122 -15.59 -10.99 -8.99
CA ILE A 122 -15.08 -11.10 -10.37
C ILE A 122 -13.67 -11.73 -10.34
N LYS A 123 -13.51 -12.85 -11.06
CA LYS A 123 -12.22 -13.51 -11.27
C LYS A 123 -11.23 -12.61 -12.03
#